data_AF-A0A950KGC8-F1
#
_entry.id   AF-A0A950KGC8-F1
#
_cell.length_a   1.000
_cell.length_b   1.000
_cell.length_c   1.000
_cell.angle_alpha   90.00
_cell.angle_beta   90.00
_cell.angle_gamma   90.00
#
_symmetry.space_group_name_H-M   'P 1'
#
loop_
_entity.id
_entity.type
_entity.pdbx_description
1 polymer ?
#
loop_
_entity_poly.entity_id
_entity_poly.type
_entity_poly.pdbx_seq_one_letter_code
_entity_poly.pdbx_strand_id
1 'polypeptide(L)'
;MPPDCPVLPLGMGEGVRFYLNGARQLVGLKIKEHTRLEVLGLFGEYADMVYEIWPKTKTIEDEHGNKKTIVVGWDTAAAEEQLLRLTAAKRLWSPFQKARGRGCWLGDDGGLVVNTGTAVLIDGKRQRPGLMGEYVMTAREGIMTPAPLAEPGGERGVGAELLALLQTWQWKRPIDARLKLRLIGCRFLGAALRERPVEWDIGPRNTGKSTLQNAEADLMGGWLVALLDPTTAAIRQLLQHDCLPVAIDEAEPDSDKENRRRLAELIKLARMAYSGGKVARGGSDGEPTDYVLRSAMLFRRSSCRR
;
A
#
# COMPACT_ATOMS: atom_id res chain seq x y z
N MET A 1 -12.03 -13.67 -20.44
CA MET A 1 -10.63 -13.33 -20.77
C MET A 1 -9.87 -14.60 -21.07
N PRO A 2 -8.87 -14.55 -21.97
CA PRO A 2 -7.88 -15.62 -22.12
C PRO A 2 -7.21 -15.98 -20.78
N PRO A 3 -6.72 -17.22 -20.60
CA PRO A 3 -6.08 -17.66 -19.36
C PRO A 3 -4.92 -16.75 -18.89
N ASP A 4 -4.13 -16.23 -19.82
CA ASP A 4 -2.96 -15.39 -19.54
C ASP A 4 -3.24 -13.89 -19.64
N CYS A 5 -4.50 -13.49 -19.53
CA CYS A 5 -4.84 -12.08 -19.60
C CYS A 5 -4.22 -11.30 -18.42
N PRO A 6 -3.50 -10.19 -18.69
CA PRO A 6 -2.85 -9.40 -17.66
C PRO A 6 -3.85 -8.65 -16.77
N VAL A 7 -5.06 -8.42 -17.26
CA VAL A 7 -6.15 -7.77 -16.52
C VAL A 7 -6.99 -8.83 -15.80
N LEU A 8 -7.12 -8.70 -14.48
CA LEU A 8 -7.90 -9.60 -13.65
C LEU A 8 -9.14 -8.89 -13.07
N PRO A 9 -10.35 -9.26 -13.49
CA PRO A 9 -11.58 -8.80 -12.85
C PRO A 9 -11.68 -9.30 -11.41
N LEU A 10 -11.89 -8.39 -10.46
CA LEU A 10 -11.95 -8.69 -9.02
C LEU A 10 -13.39 -8.74 -8.50
N GLY A 11 -14.27 -7.87 -9.01
CA GLY A 11 -15.66 -7.79 -8.63
C GLY A 11 -16.25 -6.39 -8.77
N MET A 12 -17.35 -6.14 -8.07
CA MET A 12 -18.08 -4.87 -8.15
C MET A 12 -18.57 -4.35 -6.80
N GLY A 13 -18.82 -3.05 -6.70
CA GLY A 13 -19.47 -2.41 -5.54
C GLY A 13 -19.85 -0.98 -5.87
N GLU A 14 -21.02 -0.51 -5.43
CA GLU A 14 -21.44 0.91 -5.51
C GLU A 14 -21.25 1.57 -6.89
N GLY A 15 -21.59 0.83 -7.97
CA GLY A 15 -21.44 1.34 -9.34
C GLY A 15 -20.00 1.38 -9.88
N VAL A 16 -19.04 0.88 -9.11
CA VAL A 16 -17.62 0.71 -9.46
C VAL A 16 -17.33 -0.75 -9.79
N ARG A 17 -16.44 -0.95 -10.75
CA ARG A 17 -15.85 -2.25 -11.12
C ARG A 17 -14.38 -2.25 -10.76
N PHE A 18 -13.93 -3.31 -10.11
CA PHE A 18 -12.57 -3.44 -9.61
C PHE A 18 -11.78 -4.45 -10.42
N TYR A 19 -10.56 -4.07 -10.76
CA TYR A 19 -9.63 -4.82 -11.58
C TYR A 19 -8.25 -4.81 -10.96
N LEU A 20 -7.48 -5.86 -11.24
CA LEU A 20 -6.03 -5.75 -11.26
C LEU A 20 -5.62 -5.43 -12.69
N ASN A 21 -4.93 -4.33 -12.91
CA ASN A 21 -4.42 -3.96 -14.24
C ASN A 21 -3.17 -4.78 -14.60
N GLY A 22 -2.65 -4.59 -15.82
CA GLY A 22 -1.45 -5.31 -16.29
C GLY A 22 -0.19 -5.03 -15.47
N ALA A 23 -0.11 -3.85 -14.83
CA ALA A 23 0.94 -3.50 -13.87
C ALA A 23 0.71 -4.08 -12.46
N ARG A 24 -0.30 -4.94 -12.28
CA ARG A 24 -0.71 -5.57 -11.02
C ARG A 24 -1.21 -4.58 -9.95
N GLN A 25 -1.64 -3.39 -10.37
CA GLN A 25 -2.23 -2.38 -9.49
C GLN A 25 -3.75 -2.57 -9.43
N LEU A 26 -4.31 -2.31 -8.25
CA LEU A 26 -5.76 -2.23 -8.07
C LEU A 26 -6.30 -0.97 -8.75
N VAL A 27 -7.24 -1.14 -9.66
CA VAL A 27 -7.93 -0.05 -10.37
C VAL A 27 -9.43 -0.21 -10.17
N GLY A 28 -10.10 0.90 -9.82
CA GLY A 28 -11.55 0.99 -9.78
C GLY A 28 -12.03 1.89 -10.92
N LEU A 29 -12.94 1.40 -11.75
CA LEU A 29 -13.59 2.16 -12.81
C LEU A 29 -15.09 2.24 -12.56
N LYS A 30 -15.68 3.43 -12.60
CA LYS A 30 -17.14 3.57 -12.69
C LYS A 30 -17.63 2.95 -13.99
N ILE A 31 -18.88 2.49 -14.03
CA ILE A 31 -19.45 1.88 -15.24
C ILE A 31 -19.23 2.76 -16.49
N LYS A 32 -19.48 4.06 -16.38
CA LYS A 32 -19.28 5.03 -17.47
C LYS A 32 -17.82 5.26 -17.89
N GLU A 33 -16.85 4.85 -17.08
CA GLU A 33 -15.43 5.07 -17.29
C GLU A 33 -14.77 3.92 -18.08
N HIS A 34 -15.52 2.92 -18.55
CA HIS A 34 -14.98 1.85 -19.39
C HIS A 34 -14.75 2.31 -20.84
N THR A 35 -14.20 3.51 -21.01
CA THR A 35 -13.92 4.10 -22.31
C THR A 35 -12.74 3.42 -23.00
N ARG A 36 -12.59 3.65 -24.31
CA ARG A 36 -11.46 3.14 -25.11
C ARG A 36 -10.10 3.34 -24.43
N LEU A 37 -9.82 4.53 -23.91
CA LEU A 37 -8.52 4.87 -23.31
C LEU A 37 -8.32 4.18 -21.96
N GLU A 38 -9.36 4.10 -21.15
CA GLU A 38 -9.30 3.44 -19.84
C GLU A 38 -9.10 1.93 -19.97
N VAL A 39 -9.75 1.30 -20.95
CA VAL A 39 -9.51 -0.12 -21.24
C VAL A 39 -8.07 -0.34 -21.70
N LEU A 40 -7.51 0.49 -22.59
CA LEU A 40 -6.09 0.40 -22.94
C LEU A 40 -5.19 0.60 -21.71
N GLY A 41 -5.54 1.54 -20.83
CA GLY A 41 -4.85 1.79 -19.56
C GLY A 41 -4.88 0.60 -18.60
N LEU A 42 -5.97 -0.17 -18.56
CA LEU A 42 -6.03 -1.43 -17.79
C LEU A 42 -5.00 -2.45 -18.28
N PHE A 43 -4.77 -2.54 -19.59
CA PHE A 43 -3.78 -3.48 -20.15
C PHE A 43 -2.34 -2.95 -20.06
N GLY A 44 -2.14 -1.63 -20.12
CA GLY A 44 -0.83 -1.00 -19.97
C GLY A 44 0.15 -1.46 -21.06
N GLU A 45 1.28 -2.06 -20.65
CA GLU A 45 2.28 -2.58 -21.60
C GLU A 45 1.74 -3.67 -22.54
N TYR A 46 0.61 -4.31 -22.19
CA TYR A 46 -0.05 -5.35 -22.96
C TYR A 46 -1.22 -4.82 -23.80
N ALA A 47 -1.27 -3.52 -24.08
CA ALA A 47 -2.39 -2.89 -24.78
C ALA A 47 -2.74 -3.55 -26.12
N ASP A 48 -1.75 -4.10 -26.85
CA ASP A 48 -2.00 -4.75 -28.14
C ASP A 48 -2.91 -6.00 -28.03
N MET A 49 -2.98 -6.63 -26.85
CA MET A 49 -3.87 -7.79 -26.63
C MET A 49 -5.34 -7.45 -26.85
N VAL A 50 -5.77 -6.18 -26.76
CA VAL A 50 -7.17 -5.82 -26.99
C VAL A 50 -7.59 -6.09 -28.44
N TYR A 51 -6.65 -6.03 -29.39
CA TYR A 51 -6.89 -6.32 -30.81
C TYR A 51 -7.03 -7.82 -31.07
N GLU A 52 -6.48 -8.66 -30.19
CA GLU A 52 -6.62 -10.11 -30.24
C GLU A 52 -7.90 -10.58 -29.52
N ILE A 53 -8.23 -9.95 -28.39
CA ILE A 53 -9.38 -10.33 -27.55
C ILE A 53 -10.69 -9.84 -28.16
N TRP A 54 -10.70 -8.62 -28.69
CA TRP A 54 -11.88 -7.98 -29.29
C TRP A 54 -11.57 -7.45 -30.70
N PRO A 55 -11.20 -8.32 -31.66
CA PRO A 55 -10.82 -7.88 -33.00
C PRO A 55 -12.02 -7.25 -33.72
N LYS A 56 -11.83 -6.04 -34.26
CA LYS A 56 -12.76 -5.46 -35.23
C LYS A 56 -12.26 -5.78 -36.62
N THR A 57 -12.93 -6.72 -37.30
CA THR A 57 -12.52 -7.21 -38.62
C THR A 57 -13.29 -6.54 -39.75
N LYS A 58 -12.62 -6.35 -40.89
CA LYS A 58 -13.24 -5.94 -42.15
C LYS A 58 -12.81 -6.92 -43.25
N THR A 59 -13.77 -7.33 -44.08
CA THR A 59 -13.46 -8.08 -45.30
C THR A 59 -13.10 -7.10 -46.41
N ILE A 60 -11.93 -7.29 -46.99
CA ILE A 60 -11.44 -6.57 -48.18
C ILE A 60 -11.29 -7.55 -49.32
N GLU A 61 -11.35 -7.05 -50.54
CA GLU A 61 -11.08 -7.82 -51.76
C GLU A 61 -9.69 -7.44 -52.26
N ASP A 62 -8.86 -8.44 -52.58
CA ASP A 62 -7.53 -8.21 -53.15
C ASP A 62 -7.62 -7.89 -54.67
N GLU A 63 -6.48 -7.53 -55.26
CA GLU A 63 -6.39 -7.18 -56.70
C GLU A 63 -6.79 -8.34 -57.63
N HIS A 64 -6.90 -9.57 -57.12
CA HIS A 64 -7.28 -10.78 -57.84
C HIS A 64 -8.72 -11.24 -57.54
N GLY A 65 -9.51 -10.45 -56.80
CA GLY A 65 -10.89 -10.78 -56.44
C GLY A 65 -11.05 -11.69 -55.23
N ASN A 66 -9.97 -12.03 -54.52
CA ASN A 66 -10.05 -12.87 -53.32
C ASN A 66 -10.43 -12.04 -52.09
N LYS A 67 -11.39 -12.55 -51.33
CA LYS A 67 -11.81 -11.93 -50.07
C LYS A 67 -10.83 -12.28 -48.96
N LYS A 68 -10.22 -11.27 -48.36
CA LYS A 68 -9.35 -11.39 -47.17
C LYS A 68 -9.95 -10.63 -46.00
N THR A 69 -9.98 -11.25 -44.83
CA THR A 69 -10.36 -10.59 -43.58
C THR A 69 -9.13 -9.97 -42.95
N ILE A 70 -9.20 -8.67 -42.64
CA ILE A 70 -8.15 -7.93 -41.94
C ILE A 70 -8.70 -7.35 -40.64
N VAL A 71 -7.83 -7.19 -39.63
CA VAL A 71 -8.15 -6.47 -38.39
C VAL A 71 -7.93 -4.98 -38.65
N VAL A 72 -8.98 -4.17 -38.50
CA VAL A 72 -8.95 -2.71 -38.73
C VAL A 72 -9.00 -1.91 -37.42
N GLY A 73 -9.14 -2.59 -36.28
CA GLY A 73 -9.23 -1.99 -34.97
C GLY A 73 -9.64 -3.03 -33.93
N TRP A 74 -10.14 -2.57 -32.79
CA TRP A 74 -10.76 -3.42 -31.77
C TRP A 74 -12.15 -2.91 -31.42
N ASP A 75 -13.02 -3.82 -30.98
CA ASP A 75 -14.40 -3.55 -30.64
C ASP A 75 -14.52 -3.11 -29.17
N THR A 76 -14.69 -1.80 -28.97
CA THR A 76 -14.79 -1.20 -27.64
C THR A 76 -16.08 -1.61 -26.92
N ALA A 77 -17.19 -1.74 -27.64
CA ALA A 77 -18.47 -2.12 -27.05
C ALA A 77 -18.44 -3.57 -26.56
N ALA A 78 -17.83 -4.47 -27.33
CA ALA A 78 -17.62 -5.85 -26.91
C ALA A 78 -16.73 -5.94 -25.66
N ALA A 79 -15.70 -5.10 -25.56
CA ALA A 79 -14.84 -5.04 -24.38
C ALA A 79 -15.58 -4.53 -23.14
N GLU A 80 -16.33 -3.44 -23.28
CA GLU A 80 -17.16 -2.86 -22.23
C GLU A 80 -18.13 -3.91 -21.67
N GLU A 81 -18.93 -4.55 -22.52
CA GLU A 81 -19.90 -5.56 -22.10
C GLU A 81 -19.21 -6.74 -21.40
N GLN A 82 -18.11 -7.24 -21.95
CA GLN A 82 -17.40 -8.37 -21.38
C GLN A 82 -16.79 -8.05 -20.01
N LEU A 83 -16.13 -6.90 -19.85
CA LEU A 83 -15.52 -6.48 -18.59
C LEU A 83 -16.59 -6.27 -17.49
N LEU A 84 -17.71 -5.64 -17.84
CA LEU A 84 -18.84 -5.48 -16.92
C LEU A 84 -19.45 -6.82 -16.51
N ARG A 85 -19.61 -7.76 -17.43
CA ARG A 85 -20.12 -9.11 -17.15
C ARG A 85 -19.18 -9.93 -16.28
N LEU A 86 -17.88 -9.86 -16.53
CA LEU A 86 -16.87 -10.62 -15.78
C LEU A 86 -16.76 -10.14 -14.33
N THR A 87 -16.80 -8.83 -14.11
CA THR A 87 -16.81 -8.28 -12.75
C THR A 87 -18.11 -8.57 -12.02
N ALA A 88 -19.26 -8.53 -12.71
CA ALA A 88 -20.54 -8.94 -12.12
C ALA A 88 -20.55 -10.43 -11.70
N ALA A 89 -19.94 -11.31 -12.50
CA ALA A 89 -19.81 -12.74 -12.17
C ALA A 89 -19.00 -13.00 -10.90
N LYS A 90 -18.04 -12.12 -10.56
CA LYS A 90 -17.26 -12.17 -9.31
C LYS A 90 -18.00 -11.62 -8.08
N ARG A 91 -19.21 -11.08 -8.26
CA ARG A 91 -20.10 -10.53 -7.22
C ARG A 91 -19.50 -9.33 -6.48
N LEU A 92 -20.04 -9.05 -5.29
CA LEU A 92 -19.62 -7.95 -4.45
C LEU A 92 -18.17 -8.11 -4.00
N TRP A 93 -17.36 -7.10 -4.24
CA TRP A 93 -15.97 -7.06 -3.83
C TRP A 93 -15.64 -5.68 -3.27
N SER A 94 -14.94 -5.66 -2.15
CA SER A 94 -14.61 -4.43 -1.45
C SER A 94 -13.09 -4.28 -1.33
N PRO A 95 -12.49 -3.24 -1.95
CA PRO A 95 -11.05 -2.99 -1.83
C PRO A 95 -10.66 -2.76 -0.38
N PHE A 96 -11.56 -2.19 0.40
CA PHE A 96 -11.39 -1.94 1.82
C PHE A 96 -11.02 -3.18 2.64
N GLN A 97 -11.69 -4.30 2.35
CA GLN A 97 -11.55 -5.54 3.11
C GLN A 97 -10.50 -6.46 2.50
N LYS A 98 -10.38 -6.42 1.17
CA LYS A 98 -9.65 -7.42 0.39
C LYS A 98 -8.34 -6.91 -0.21
N ALA A 99 -8.15 -5.60 -0.38
CA ALA A 99 -6.88 -5.06 -0.88
C ALA A 99 -5.83 -4.94 0.23
N ARG A 100 -4.62 -5.38 -0.09
CA ARG A 100 -3.44 -5.36 0.78
C ARG A 100 -2.29 -4.71 0.04
N GLY A 101 -1.96 -3.49 0.43
CA GLY A 101 -0.83 -2.73 -0.11
C GLY A 101 0.50 -3.16 0.51
N ARG A 102 1.49 -2.27 0.42
CA ARG A 102 2.84 -2.47 0.95
C ARG A 102 2.83 -2.67 2.46
N GLY A 103 3.72 -3.55 2.91
CA GLY A 103 3.95 -3.91 4.30
C GLY A 103 3.67 -5.40 4.58
N CYS A 104 3.63 -5.73 5.86
CA CYS A 104 3.47 -7.11 6.33
C CYS A 104 2.01 -7.41 6.73
N TRP A 105 1.53 -8.58 6.33
CA TRP A 105 0.17 -9.07 6.52
C TRP A 105 0.17 -10.50 7.04
N LEU A 106 -0.88 -10.92 7.75
CA LEU A 106 -1.09 -12.33 8.07
C LEU A 106 -1.84 -13.03 6.93
N GLY A 107 -1.30 -14.16 6.47
CA GLY A 107 -1.98 -15.11 5.61
C GLY A 107 -3.12 -15.81 6.33
N ASP A 108 -3.95 -16.53 5.58
CA ASP A 108 -5.12 -17.25 6.12
C ASP A 108 -4.69 -18.44 7.01
N ASP A 109 -3.49 -18.95 6.78
CA ASP A 109 -2.80 -19.96 7.58
C ASP A 109 -2.03 -19.39 8.78
N GLY A 110 -2.08 -18.06 8.99
CA GLY A 110 -1.30 -17.36 10.01
C GLY A 110 0.16 -17.09 9.60
N GLY A 111 0.57 -17.45 8.39
CA GLY A 111 1.89 -17.17 7.84
C GLY A 111 2.13 -15.67 7.60
N LEU A 112 3.40 -15.25 7.57
CA LEU A 112 3.75 -13.87 7.26
C LEU A 112 3.79 -13.66 5.74
N VAL A 113 3.01 -12.70 5.26
CA VAL A 113 3.01 -12.25 3.86
C VAL A 113 3.58 -10.84 3.79
N VAL A 114 4.65 -10.66 3.01
CA VAL A 114 5.32 -9.36 2.87
C VAL A 114 5.09 -8.80 1.47
N ASN A 115 4.33 -7.71 1.34
CA ASN A 115 4.18 -6.99 0.08
C ASN A 115 5.15 -5.80 0.04
N THR A 116 6.10 -5.81 -0.89
CA THR A 116 7.10 -4.75 -1.06
C THR A 116 6.74 -3.79 -2.20
N GLY A 117 5.51 -3.86 -2.72
CA GLY A 117 5.01 -3.05 -3.83
C GLY A 117 5.34 -3.65 -5.19
N THR A 118 6.56 -4.13 -5.40
CA THR A 118 6.97 -4.79 -6.65
C THR A 118 7.01 -6.31 -6.55
N ALA A 119 6.95 -6.85 -5.33
CA ALA A 119 6.95 -8.29 -5.06
C ALA A 119 6.18 -8.62 -3.79
N VAL A 120 5.77 -9.88 -3.68
CA VAL A 120 5.20 -10.46 -2.48
C VAL A 120 6.07 -11.64 -2.06
N LEU A 121 6.42 -11.70 -0.77
CA LEU A 121 7.14 -12.82 -0.18
C LEU A 121 6.20 -13.61 0.72
N ILE A 122 6.14 -14.92 0.51
CA ILE A 122 5.39 -15.90 1.32
C ILE A 122 6.30 -17.09 1.54
N ASP A 123 6.50 -17.49 2.80
CA ASP A 123 7.41 -18.58 3.17
C ASP A 123 8.80 -18.46 2.54
N GLY A 124 9.32 -17.23 2.48
CA GLY A 124 10.61 -16.89 1.86
C GLY A 124 10.63 -16.92 0.33
N LYS A 125 9.53 -17.32 -0.34
CA LYS A 125 9.43 -17.35 -1.79
C LYS A 125 8.91 -16.03 -2.34
N ARG A 126 9.64 -15.46 -3.29
CA ARG A 126 9.27 -14.23 -3.98
C ARG A 126 8.35 -14.53 -5.16
N GLN A 127 7.23 -13.81 -5.25
CA GLN A 127 6.29 -13.85 -6.38
C GLN A 127 5.79 -12.43 -6.73
N ARG A 128 5.11 -12.30 -7.88
CA ARG A 128 4.53 -11.02 -8.30
C ARG A 128 3.30 -10.68 -7.46
N PRO A 129 2.98 -9.39 -7.25
CA PRO A 129 1.71 -8.97 -6.66
C PRO A 129 0.52 -9.49 -7.48
N GLY A 130 -0.58 -9.81 -6.81
CA GLY A 130 -1.72 -10.48 -7.44
C GLY A 130 -2.78 -10.95 -6.45
N LEU A 131 -3.71 -11.75 -6.96
CA LEU A 131 -4.76 -12.39 -6.17
C LEU A 131 -4.19 -13.56 -5.36
N MET A 132 -4.51 -13.61 -4.07
CA MET A 132 -4.07 -14.63 -3.12
C MET A 132 -5.24 -14.98 -2.20
N GLY A 133 -5.87 -16.13 -2.46
CA GLY A 133 -7.15 -16.46 -1.83
C GLY A 133 -8.20 -15.40 -2.15
N GLU A 134 -8.78 -14.80 -1.12
CA GLU A 134 -9.73 -13.70 -1.26
C GLU A 134 -9.08 -12.31 -1.29
N TYR A 135 -7.79 -12.21 -1.02
CA TYR A 135 -7.06 -10.96 -0.90
C TYR A 135 -6.31 -10.60 -2.18
N VAL A 136 -6.13 -9.32 -2.42
CA VAL A 136 -5.33 -8.80 -3.53
C VAL A 136 -4.13 -8.07 -2.98
N MET A 137 -2.95 -8.60 -3.25
CA MET A 137 -1.70 -7.88 -3.02
C MET A 137 -1.49 -6.92 -4.18
N THR A 138 -1.78 -5.64 -3.97
CA THR A 138 -1.67 -4.63 -5.04
C THR A 138 -0.23 -4.19 -5.22
N ALA A 139 0.18 -4.00 -6.46
CA ALA A 139 1.47 -3.42 -6.79
C ALA A 139 1.49 -1.91 -6.50
N ARG A 140 2.68 -1.40 -6.14
CA ARG A 140 3.01 0.00 -5.88
C ARG A 140 4.51 0.22 -6.13
N GLU A 141 4.96 1.47 -6.00
CA GLU A 141 6.39 1.78 -5.97
C GLU A 141 7.12 0.91 -4.94
N GLY A 142 8.23 0.32 -5.37
CA GLY A 142 8.99 -0.65 -4.60
C GLY A 142 9.61 -0.03 -3.35
N ILE A 143 9.55 -0.78 -2.25
CA ILE A 143 10.34 -0.51 -1.04
C ILE A 143 11.42 -1.57 -0.90
N MET A 144 12.37 -1.34 0.01
CA MET A 144 13.41 -2.32 0.34
C MET A 144 12.81 -3.71 0.57
N THR A 145 13.36 -4.71 -0.09
CA THR A 145 12.97 -6.11 0.09
C THR A 145 13.72 -6.75 1.26
N PRO A 146 13.12 -7.71 1.97
CA PRO A 146 13.86 -8.54 2.91
C PRO A 146 15.10 -9.16 2.27
N ALA A 147 16.15 -9.39 3.08
CA ALA A 147 17.33 -10.11 2.64
C ALA A 147 16.96 -11.48 2.06
N PRO A 148 17.65 -11.95 1.00
CA PRO A 148 17.32 -13.21 0.33
C PRO A 148 17.59 -14.44 1.21
N LEU A 149 18.50 -14.30 2.18
CA LEU A 149 18.85 -15.33 3.15
C LEU A 149 18.54 -14.83 4.55
N ALA A 150 18.16 -15.75 5.42
CA ALA A 150 17.95 -15.45 6.82
C ALA A 150 19.30 -15.13 7.48
N GLU A 151 19.42 -13.92 8.03
CA GLU A 151 20.56 -13.55 8.84
C GLU A 151 20.49 -14.24 10.22
N PRO A 152 21.65 -14.52 10.86
CA PRO A 152 21.67 -15.08 12.20
C PRO A 152 20.88 -14.23 13.19
N GLY A 153 20.10 -14.88 14.04
CA GLY A 153 19.48 -14.22 15.19
C GLY A 153 20.42 -14.13 16.40
N GLY A 154 19.96 -13.45 17.46
CA GLY A 154 20.64 -13.42 18.75
C GLY A 154 21.86 -12.49 18.81
N GLU A 155 22.81 -12.81 19.69
CA GLU A 155 23.94 -11.93 20.06
C GLU A 155 24.96 -11.71 18.94
N ARG A 156 24.97 -12.56 17.91
CA ARG A 156 25.84 -12.43 16.73
C ARG A 156 25.07 -12.02 15.47
N GLY A 157 23.83 -11.59 15.63
CA GLY A 157 22.96 -11.21 14.53
C GLY A 157 22.96 -9.70 14.27
N VAL A 158 22.42 -9.32 13.11
CA VAL A 158 22.22 -7.91 12.71
C VAL A 158 21.42 -7.09 13.74
N GLY A 159 20.57 -7.75 14.53
CA GLY A 159 19.84 -7.11 15.62
C GLY A 159 20.73 -6.68 16.79
N ALA A 160 21.81 -7.42 17.09
CA ALA A 160 22.79 -7.05 18.10
C ALA A 160 23.67 -5.89 17.63
N GLU A 161 24.05 -5.88 16.35
CA GLU A 161 24.77 -4.76 15.72
C GLU A 161 23.94 -3.47 15.76
N LEU A 162 22.66 -3.56 15.38
CA LEU A 162 21.74 -2.43 15.46
C LEU A 162 21.53 -1.97 16.91
N LEU A 163 21.48 -2.90 17.88
CA LEU A 163 21.41 -2.52 19.29
C LEU A 163 22.65 -1.73 19.73
N ALA A 164 23.84 -2.21 19.38
CA ALA A 164 25.09 -1.54 19.70
C ALA A 164 25.15 -0.12 19.10
N LEU A 165 24.69 0.04 17.86
CA LEU A 165 24.53 1.35 17.24
C LEU A 165 23.56 2.23 18.04
N LEU A 166 22.36 1.73 18.35
CA LEU A 166 21.36 2.49 19.10
C LEU A 166 21.85 2.87 20.51
N GLN A 167 22.69 2.07 21.15
CA GLN A 167 23.28 2.36 22.46
C GLN A 167 24.26 3.55 22.46
N THR A 168 24.69 4.03 21.29
CA THR A 168 25.57 5.21 21.19
C THR A 168 24.85 6.53 21.53
N TRP A 169 23.52 6.57 21.46
CA TRP A 169 22.73 7.72 21.88
C TRP A 169 22.64 7.84 23.41
N GLN A 170 22.56 9.09 23.88
CA GLN A 170 22.42 9.41 25.30
C GLN A 170 20.98 9.20 25.78
N TRP A 171 20.59 7.95 25.97
CA TRP A 171 19.27 7.58 26.45
C TRP A 171 19.10 7.94 27.93
N LYS A 172 17.86 8.33 28.31
CA LYS A 172 17.53 8.61 29.72
C LYS A 172 17.60 7.35 30.57
N ARG A 173 17.19 6.21 30.02
CA ARG A 173 17.24 4.90 30.69
C ARG A 173 18.08 3.93 29.86
N PRO A 174 18.89 3.06 30.49
CA PRO A 174 19.65 2.03 29.78
C PRO A 174 18.80 1.10 28.91
N ILE A 175 17.52 0.92 29.24
CA ILE A 175 16.59 0.06 28.51
C ILE A 175 16.04 0.70 27.21
N ASP A 176 16.13 2.02 27.05
CA ASP A 176 15.43 2.73 25.96
C ASP A 176 15.99 2.35 24.57
N ALA A 177 17.31 2.13 24.44
CA ALA A 177 17.91 1.61 23.21
C ALA A 177 17.29 0.26 22.79
N ARG A 178 17.04 -0.62 23.76
CA ARG A 178 16.42 -1.94 23.53
C ARG A 178 14.94 -1.82 23.20
N LEU A 179 14.22 -0.88 23.82
CA LEU A 179 12.84 -0.58 23.46
C LEU A 179 12.75 -0.03 22.04
N LYS A 180 13.66 0.87 21.66
CA LYS A 180 13.76 1.43 20.31
C LYS A 180 13.96 0.34 19.25
N LEU A 181 14.89 -0.58 19.49
CA LEU A 181 15.10 -1.74 18.61
C LEU A 181 13.82 -2.56 18.41
N ARG A 182 13.10 -2.86 19.50
CA ARG A 182 11.83 -3.61 19.44
C ARG A 182 10.77 -2.86 18.65
N LEU A 183 10.67 -1.54 18.84
CA LEU A 183 9.73 -0.68 18.10
C LEU A 183 10.05 -0.66 16.60
N ILE A 184 11.33 -0.62 16.22
CA ILE A 184 11.77 -0.77 14.82
C ILE A 184 11.30 -2.12 14.26
N GLY A 185 11.49 -3.22 14.98
CA GLY A 185 10.98 -4.53 14.57
C GLY A 185 9.46 -4.56 14.38
N CYS A 186 8.71 -4.00 15.32
CA CYS A 186 7.25 -3.92 15.23
C CYS A 186 6.77 -3.11 14.01
N ARG A 187 7.53 -2.09 13.60
CA ARG A 187 7.19 -1.25 12.43
C ARG A 187 7.21 -2.02 11.12
N PHE A 188 8.18 -2.93 10.94
CA PHE A 188 8.21 -3.79 9.76
C PHE A 188 7.01 -4.74 9.70
N LEU A 189 6.57 -5.25 10.86
CA LEU A 189 5.47 -6.22 10.93
C LEU A 189 4.07 -5.61 10.69
N GLY A 190 3.88 -4.30 10.87
CA GLY A 190 2.71 -3.56 10.39
C GLY A 190 1.35 -4.22 10.67
N ALA A 191 0.62 -4.58 9.61
CA ALA A 191 -0.71 -5.20 9.70
C ALA A 191 -0.69 -6.66 10.20
N ALA A 192 0.48 -7.31 10.23
CA ALA A 192 0.60 -8.66 10.79
C ALA A 192 0.53 -8.67 12.33
N LEU A 193 0.80 -7.54 12.99
CA LEU A 193 0.60 -7.42 14.43
C LEU A 193 -0.87 -7.21 14.78
N ARG A 194 -1.32 -7.77 15.90
CA ARG A 194 -2.63 -7.42 16.47
C ARG A 194 -2.63 -5.98 16.99
N GLU A 195 -1.54 -5.63 17.67
CA GLU A 195 -1.35 -4.34 18.33
C GLU A 195 -0.06 -3.69 17.85
N ARG A 196 -0.17 -2.48 17.29
CA ARG A 196 0.95 -1.71 16.75
C ARG A 196 1.35 -0.62 17.74
N PRO A 197 2.51 -0.71 18.39
CA PRO A 197 2.91 0.27 19.39
C PRO A 197 3.06 1.66 18.77
N VAL A 198 2.65 2.67 19.54
CA VAL A 198 2.85 4.08 19.22
C VAL A 198 4.04 4.59 20.02
N GLU A 199 4.99 5.24 19.35
CA GLU A 199 6.16 5.82 19.98
C GLU A 199 6.11 7.35 19.94
N TRP A 200 6.66 7.99 20.96
CA TRP A 200 6.95 9.41 20.97
C TRP A 200 8.40 9.64 21.32
N ASP A 201 9.17 10.18 20.38
CA ASP A 201 10.56 10.54 20.63
C ASP A 201 10.60 11.92 21.29
N ILE A 202 11.05 12.01 22.54
CA ILE A 202 11.14 13.27 23.29
C ILE A 202 12.58 13.47 23.74
N GLY A 203 13.12 14.65 23.46
CA GLY A 203 14.47 15.02 23.89
C GLY A 203 14.69 16.53 23.73
N PRO A 204 15.55 17.14 24.55
CA PRO A 204 16.00 18.51 24.37
C PRO A 204 16.62 18.75 22.98
N ARG A 205 16.73 20.02 22.59
CA ARG A 205 17.51 20.42 21.41
C ARG A 205 18.96 19.95 21.55
N ASN A 206 19.59 19.62 20.43
CA ASN A 206 21.00 19.21 20.34
C ASN A 206 21.36 17.86 21.00
N THR A 207 20.41 16.92 21.07
CA THR A 207 20.61 15.57 21.63
C THR A 207 20.75 14.46 20.59
N GLY A 208 20.92 14.82 19.30
CA GLY A 208 21.07 13.84 18.21
C GLY A 208 19.77 13.21 17.71
N LYS A 209 18.60 13.79 18.06
CA LYS A 209 17.29 13.29 17.62
C LYS A 209 17.11 13.29 16.10
N SER A 210 17.52 14.35 15.42
CA SER A 210 17.47 14.40 13.94
C SER A 210 18.37 13.33 13.33
N THR A 211 19.56 13.10 13.92
CA THR A 211 20.46 12.02 13.50
C THR A 211 19.83 10.65 13.67
N LEU A 212 19.14 10.40 14.79
CA LEU A 212 18.41 9.16 15.03
C LEU A 212 17.29 8.96 14.00
N GLN A 213 16.54 10.01 13.68
CA GLN A 213 15.44 9.96 12.71
C GLN A 213 15.93 9.65 11.30
N ASN A 214 17.08 10.21 10.91
CA ASN A 214 17.71 9.92 9.62
C ASN A 214 18.19 8.47 9.59
N ALA A 215 18.87 8.00 10.65
CA ALA A 215 19.30 6.61 10.75
C ALA A 215 18.11 5.63 10.68
N GLU A 216 16.97 5.96 11.29
CA GLU A 216 15.75 5.16 11.16
C GLU A 216 15.20 5.15 9.72
N ALA A 217 15.18 6.31 9.06
CA ALA A 217 14.69 6.41 7.68
C ALA A 217 15.57 5.61 6.71
N ASP A 218 16.89 5.71 6.87
CA ASP A 218 17.89 4.98 6.09
C ASP A 218 17.76 3.47 6.31
N LEU A 219 17.69 3.03 7.59
CA LEU A 219 17.47 1.64 7.96
C LEU A 219 16.17 1.07 7.37
N MET A 220 15.13 1.90 7.30
CA MET A 220 13.81 1.47 6.82
C MET A 220 13.70 1.51 5.30
N GLY A 221 14.62 2.09 4.53
CA GLY A 221 14.72 1.89 3.08
C GLY A 221 13.39 2.01 2.30
N GLY A 222 12.60 3.04 2.58
CA GLY A 222 11.28 3.27 1.96
C GLY A 222 10.08 2.65 2.69
N TRP A 223 10.30 1.87 3.74
CA TRP A 223 9.22 1.40 4.62
C TRP A 223 8.64 2.52 5.48
N LEU A 224 9.42 3.55 5.81
CA LEU A 224 8.99 4.63 6.69
C LEU A 224 8.44 5.81 5.90
N VAL A 225 7.18 6.16 6.19
CA VAL A 225 6.54 7.35 5.64
C VAL A 225 6.75 8.51 6.62
N ALA A 226 7.73 9.37 6.35
CA ALA A 226 8.00 10.55 7.14
C ALA A 226 7.21 11.77 6.62
N LEU A 227 6.43 12.40 7.48
CA LEU A 227 5.56 13.53 7.15
C LEU A 227 5.81 14.70 8.09
N LEU A 228 5.90 15.90 7.52
CA LEU A 228 5.96 17.16 8.25
C LEU A 228 4.55 17.75 8.33
N ASP A 229 4.07 18.00 9.55
CA ASP A 229 2.78 18.65 9.80
C ASP A 229 1.56 18.09 9.00
N PRO A 230 1.34 16.76 8.94
CA PRO A 230 0.24 16.20 8.16
C PRO A 230 -1.13 16.34 8.83
N THR A 231 -2.20 16.35 8.02
CA THR A 231 -3.57 16.15 8.50
C THR A 231 -3.94 14.67 8.54
N THR A 232 -4.97 14.31 9.32
CA THR A 232 -5.46 12.92 9.36
C THR A 232 -5.97 12.44 7.99
N ALA A 233 -6.49 13.32 7.15
CA ALA A 233 -6.93 13.01 5.80
C ALA A 233 -5.74 12.73 4.87
N ALA A 234 -4.68 13.56 4.94
CA ALA A 234 -3.47 13.37 4.14
C ALA A 234 -2.80 12.01 4.41
N ILE A 235 -2.70 11.61 5.69
CA ILE A 235 -2.15 10.29 6.08
C ILE A 235 -2.97 9.15 5.45
N ARG A 236 -4.30 9.25 5.46
CA ARG A 236 -5.19 8.22 4.89
C ARG A 236 -5.07 8.13 3.37
N GLN A 237 -5.03 9.28 2.70
CA GLN A 237 -4.90 9.35 1.24
C GLN A 237 -3.57 8.80 0.75
N LEU A 238 -2.50 8.99 1.53
CA LEU A 238 -1.17 8.50 1.20
C LEU A 238 -1.06 6.98 1.36
N LEU A 239 -1.51 6.47 2.51
CA LEU A 239 -1.41 5.05 2.80
C LEU A 239 -2.39 4.21 1.97
N GLN A 240 -3.64 4.64 1.84
CA GLN A 240 -4.71 3.87 1.19
C GLN A 240 -4.81 2.43 1.73
N HIS A 241 -4.22 1.46 1.03
CA HIS A 241 -4.18 0.04 1.40
C HIS A 241 -2.84 -0.39 2.00
N ASP A 242 -1.85 0.50 2.07
CA ASP A 242 -0.54 0.24 2.67
C ASP A 242 -0.63 0.20 4.20
N CYS A 243 0.21 -0.65 4.81
CA CYS A 243 0.37 -0.77 6.26
C CYS A 243 1.79 -0.36 6.70
N LEU A 244 2.34 0.66 6.05
CA LEU A 244 3.66 1.19 6.33
C LEU A 244 3.69 2.05 7.61
N PRO A 245 4.77 2.00 8.42
CA PRO A 245 4.93 2.88 9.56
C PRO A 245 4.96 4.36 9.14
N VAL A 246 4.33 5.21 9.96
CA VAL A 246 4.23 6.65 9.73
C VAL A 246 4.97 7.40 10.83
N ALA A 247 5.90 8.25 10.42
CA ALA A 247 6.59 9.21 11.27
C ALA A 247 5.99 10.61 11.06
N ILE A 248 5.48 11.21 12.13
CA ILE A 248 4.88 12.55 12.14
C ILE A 248 5.84 13.47 12.85
N ASP A 249 6.38 14.45 12.13
CA ASP A 249 7.26 15.47 12.69
C ASP A 249 6.51 16.75 13.06
N GLU A 250 7.10 17.52 13.98
CA GLU A 250 6.51 18.73 14.58
C GLU A 250 5.14 18.48 15.24
N ALA A 251 5.04 17.37 15.96
CA ALA A 251 3.90 17.07 16.81
C ALA A 251 4.09 17.70 18.20
N GLU A 252 3.83 19.00 18.36
CA GLU A 252 3.78 19.65 19.67
C GLU A 252 2.40 20.26 19.96
N PRO A 253 1.93 20.22 21.23
CA PRO A 253 0.87 21.10 21.67
C PRO A 253 1.44 22.51 21.81
N ASP A 254 1.46 23.28 20.72
CA ASP A 254 1.70 24.72 20.82
C ASP A 254 0.60 25.41 21.64
N SER A 255 0.84 26.65 22.06
CA SER A 255 -0.18 27.52 22.67
C SER A 255 -1.39 27.72 21.76
N ASP A 256 -1.20 27.54 20.44
CA ASP A 256 -2.25 27.65 19.44
C ASP A 256 -3.33 26.57 19.61
N LYS A 257 -4.59 27.02 19.57
CA LYS A 257 -5.76 26.16 19.75
C LYS A 257 -5.91 25.19 18.58
N GLU A 258 -5.51 25.61 17.38
CA GLU A 258 -5.59 24.82 16.17
C GLU A 258 -4.62 23.64 16.17
N ASN A 259 -3.34 23.89 16.53
CA ASN A 259 -2.33 22.83 16.58
C ASN A 259 -2.68 21.75 17.63
N ARG A 260 -3.20 22.16 18.80
CA ARG A 260 -3.71 21.22 19.82
C ARG A 260 -4.87 20.37 19.33
N ARG A 261 -5.80 20.95 18.57
CA ARG A 261 -6.91 20.20 17.96
C ARG A 261 -6.39 19.18 16.95
N ARG A 262 -5.49 19.60 16.06
CA ARG A 262 -4.83 18.72 15.08
C ARG A 262 -4.11 17.57 15.76
N LEU A 263 -3.31 17.86 16.78
CA LEU A 263 -2.59 16.83 17.54
C LEU A 263 -3.54 15.84 18.21
N ALA A 264 -4.64 16.32 18.80
CA ALA A 264 -5.66 15.45 19.37
C ALA A 264 -6.31 14.54 18.30
N GLU A 265 -6.52 15.03 17.09
CA GLU A 265 -7.01 14.22 15.97
C GLU A 265 -5.99 13.17 15.50
N LEU A 266 -4.70 13.51 15.46
CA LEU A 266 -3.64 12.56 15.15
C LEU A 266 -3.48 11.49 16.23
N ILE A 267 -3.60 11.84 17.51
CA ILE A 267 -3.59 10.88 18.61
C ILE A 267 -4.80 9.94 18.52
N LYS A 268 -5.99 10.46 18.20
CA LYS A 268 -7.17 9.63 17.93
C LYS A 268 -6.92 8.67 16.77
N LEU A 269 -6.29 9.15 15.70
CA LEU A 269 -5.90 8.33 14.55
C LEU A 269 -4.92 7.21 14.96
N ALA A 270 -3.90 7.53 15.76
CA ALA A 270 -2.92 6.57 16.26
C ALA A 270 -3.57 5.47 17.13
N ARG A 271 -4.53 5.84 17.99
CA ARG A 271 -5.30 4.86 18.78
C ARG A 271 -6.11 3.90 17.93
N MET A 272 -6.71 4.40 16.84
CA MET A 272 -7.45 3.54 15.90
C MET A 272 -6.50 2.62 15.13
N ALA A 273 -5.33 3.14 14.73
CA ALA A 273 -4.31 2.37 14.04
C ALA A 273 -3.67 1.29 14.91
N TYR A 274 -3.57 1.52 16.23
CA TYR A 274 -3.04 0.56 17.20
C TYR A 274 -3.72 -0.81 17.07
N SER A 275 -5.05 -0.85 17.18
CA SER A 275 -5.85 -2.08 17.09
C SER A 275 -6.28 -2.44 15.66
N GLY A 276 -6.19 -1.51 14.71
CA GLY A 276 -6.71 -1.70 13.35
C GLY A 276 -8.22 -1.55 13.27
N GLY A 277 -8.80 -0.68 14.11
CA GLY A 277 -10.23 -0.38 14.12
C GLY A 277 -10.73 0.19 12.79
N LYS A 278 -11.94 -0.19 12.38
CA LYS A 278 -12.61 0.37 11.19
C LYS A 278 -13.13 1.78 11.52
N VAL A 279 -12.83 2.74 10.66
CA VAL A 279 -13.31 4.12 10.78
C VAL A 279 -14.23 4.43 9.62
N ALA A 280 -15.53 4.54 9.91
CA ALA A 280 -16.48 5.17 9.00
C ALA A 280 -16.40 6.69 9.19
N ARG A 281 -16.08 7.45 8.13
CA ARG A 281 -16.35 8.89 8.08
C ARG A 281 -17.18 9.18 6.84
N GLY A 282 -18.21 10.01 6.96
CA GLY A 282 -18.93 10.54 5.81
C GLY A 282 -17.97 11.36 4.93
N GLY A 283 -17.85 10.99 3.66
CA GLY A 283 -17.12 11.78 2.67
C GLY A 283 -17.82 13.11 2.39
N SER A 284 -17.08 14.09 1.89
CA SER A 284 -17.62 15.38 1.44
C SER A 284 -18.65 15.24 0.31
N ASP A 285 -18.61 14.11 -0.41
CA ASP A 285 -19.51 13.79 -1.52
C ASP A 285 -20.73 12.94 -1.09
N GLY A 286 -20.95 12.75 0.22
CA GLY A 286 -22.10 12.00 0.74
C GLY A 286 -21.93 10.48 0.79
N GLU A 287 -20.84 9.92 0.26
CA GLU A 287 -20.52 8.50 0.40
C GLU A 287 -19.66 8.24 1.65
N PRO A 288 -20.10 7.36 2.58
CA PRO A 288 -19.29 6.97 3.72
C PRO A 288 -18.08 6.18 3.24
N THR A 289 -16.89 6.75 3.37
CA THR A 289 -15.66 6.08 3.03
C THR A 289 -15.10 5.42 4.27
N ASP A 290 -15.18 4.09 4.32
CA ASP A 290 -14.59 3.29 5.37
C ASP A 290 -13.05 3.22 5.18
N TYR A 291 -12.30 3.49 6.26
CA TYR A 291 -10.82 3.40 6.30
C TYR A 291 -10.35 2.46 7.43
N VAL A 292 -9.45 1.52 7.14
CA VAL A 292 -8.72 0.71 8.13
C VAL A 292 -7.30 1.15 8.03
N LEU A 293 -6.81 1.72 9.12
CA LEU A 293 -5.42 2.09 9.24
C LEU A 293 -4.73 1.01 10.07
N ARG A 294 -3.71 0.36 9.51
CA ARG A 294 -2.96 -0.71 10.20
C ARG A 294 -1.46 -0.40 10.23
N SER A 295 -1.13 0.84 10.57
CA SER A 295 0.24 1.36 10.57
C SER A 295 0.72 1.68 11.99
N ALA A 296 1.97 1.36 12.30
CA ALA A 296 2.62 1.86 13.51
C ALA A 296 2.89 3.36 13.37
N MET A 297 2.60 4.15 14.40
CA MET A 297 2.80 5.60 14.37
C MET A 297 3.93 6.03 15.31
N LEU A 298 4.75 6.94 14.81
CA LEU A 298 5.84 7.57 15.56
C LEU A 298 5.65 9.08 15.54
N PHE A 299 5.58 9.68 16.72
CA PHE A 299 5.54 11.12 16.90
C PHE A 299 6.93 11.66 17.20
N ARG A 300 7.29 12.73 16.49
CA ARG A 300 8.61 13.33 16.45
C ARG A 300 8.50 14.85 16.61
N ARG A 301 9.67 15.43 16.90
CA ARG A 301 9.93 16.86 16.99
C ARG A 301 11.36 17.08 16.51
N SER A 302 11.54 17.59 15.32
CA SER A 302 12.80 18.12 14.85
C SER A 302 12.94 19.54 15.37
N SER A 303 13.83 19.76 16.35
CA SER A 303 14.19 21.12 16.77
C SER A 303 15.19 21.75 15.80
N CYS A 304 14.96 21.61 14.50
CA CYS A 304 15.78 22.18 13.44
C CYS A 304 14.98 23.20 12.64
N ARG A 305 14.55 24.28 13.31
CA ARG A 305 14.44 25.56 12.61
C ARG A 305 15.86 26.08 12.40
N ARG A 306 16.31 26.07 11.15
CA ARG A 306 17.34 27.02 10.70
C ARG A 306 16.75 28.43 10.77
#